data_AF-A0A1C0YZT2-F1
#
_entry.id   AF-A0A1C0YZT2-F1
#
_cell.length_a   1.000
_cell.length_b   1.000
_cell.length_c   1.000
_cell.angle_alpha   90.00
_cell.angle_beta   90.00
_cell.angle_gamma   90.00
#
_symmetry.space_group_name_H-M   'P 1'
#
loop_
_entity.id
_entity.type
_entity.pdbx_description
1 polymer ?
#
loop_
_entity_poly.entity_id
_entity_poly.type
_entity_poly.pdbx_seq_one_letter_code
_entity_poly.pdbx_strand_id
1 'polypeptide(L)'
;MIKWEKALLDSDFSFKLGQWTSVNVIEDYVGALVGKIYIHRHIYEQEILTPRSVKEQIDRLIAKGKAEVVDLSTLPSPLEKSPR
;
A
#
# COMPACT_ATOMS: atom_id res chain seq x y z
N MET A 1 -5.35 1.91 17.06
CA MET A 1 -6.35 2.96 16.79
C MET A 1 -6.33 3.24 15.30
N ILE A 2 -7.41 2.90 14.58
CA ILE A 2 -7.51 3.21 13.15
C ILE A 2 -7.85 4.70 13.02
N LYS A 3 -7.05 5.42 12.26
CA LYS A 3 -7.17 6.88 12.08
C LYS A 3 -7.75 7.25 10.71
N TRP A 4 -7.58 6.40 9.72
CA TRP A 4 -8.16 6.55 8.38
C TRP A 4 -8.83 5.26 7.93
N GLU A 5 -10.01 5.36 7.33
CA GLU A 5 -10.75 4.18 6.87
C GLU A 5 -10.03 3.48 5.70
N LYS A 6 -9.57 4.26 4.72
CA LYS A 6 -8.96 3.79 3.49
C LYS A 6 -7.77 4.66 3.11
N ALA A 7 -6.76 4.07 2.47
CA ALA A 7 -5.65 4.81 1.87
C ALA A 7 -5.22 4.16 0.55
N LEU A 8 -4.74 4.98 -0.39
CA LEU A 8 -4.02 4.51 -1.57
C LEU A 8 -2.52 4.57 -1.29
N LEU A 9 -1.81 3.47 -1.53
CA LEU A 9 -0.38 3.39 -1.34
C LEU A 9 0.34 3.90 -2.59
N ASP A 10 1.12 4.95 -2.39
CA ASP A 10 1.98 5.57 -3.39
C ASP A 10 3.32 4.84 -3.51
N SER A 11 3.87 4.73 -4.73
CA SER A 11 5.10 3.99 -4.99
C SER A 11 6.35 4.67 -4.44
N ASP A 12 6.49 5.98 -4.64
CA ASP A 12 7.60 6.76 -4.09
C ASP A 12 7.63 6.71 -2.56
N PHE A 13 6.46 6.80 -1.93
CA PHE A 13 6.34 6.64 -0.49
C PHE A 13 6.78 5.24 -0.03
N SER A 14 6.33 4.20 -0.74
CA SER A 14 6.70 2.81 -0.45
C SER A 14 8.19 2.57 -0.59
N PHE A 15 8.81 3.14 -1.63
CA PHE A 15 10.25 3.04 -1.88
C PHE A 15 11.06 3.70 -0.76
N LYS A 16 10.70 4.93 -0.36
CA LYS A 16 11.36 5.66 0.72
C LYS A 16 11.31 4.90 2.05
N LEU A 17 10.16 4.32 2.38
CA LEU A 17 10.01 3.52 3.60
C LEU A 17 10.70 2.16 3.52
N GLY A 18 10.74 1.56 2.34
CA GLY A 18 11.40 0.28 2.10
C GLY A 18 12.88 0.26 2.46
N GLN A 19 13.55 1.42 2.39
CA GLN A 19 14.96 1.55 2.74
C GLN A 19 15.23 1.36 4.24
N TRP A 20 14.21 1.46 5.09
CA TRP A 20 14.34 1.21 6.52
C TRP A 20 14.18 -0.28 6.81
N THR A 21 15.30 -1.00 6.84
CA THR A 21 15.32 -2.47 7.00
C THR A 21 15.14 -2.93 8.45
N SER A 22 15.28 -2.04 9.43
CA SER A 22 15.13 -2.37 10.85
C SER A 22 13.67 -2.45 11.31
N VAL A 23 12.71 -1.98 10.51
CA VAL A 23 11.30 -1.86 10.88
C VAL A 23 10.42 -2.16 9.67
N ASN A 24 9.34 -2.92 9.86
CA ASN A 24 8.33 -3.12 8.81
C ASN A 24 7.36 -1.95 8.77
N VAL A 25 7.81 -0.77 8.33
CA VAL A 25 7.04 0.48 8.47
C VAL A 25 5.65 0.41 7.80
N ILE A 26 5.55 -0.22 6.63
CA ILE A 26 4.29 -0.34 5.89
C ILE A 26 3.32 -1.24 6.66
N GLU A 27 3.81 -2.37 7.17
CA GLU A 27 2.97 -3.31 7.91
C GLU A 27 2.59 -2.80 9.31
N ASP A 28 3.57 -2.35 10.08
CA ASP A 28 3.43 -2.07 11.50
C ASP A 28 2.83 -0.69 11.76
N TYR A 29 3.20 0.32 10.96
CA TYR A 29 2.73 1.70 11.16
C TYR A 29 1.56 2.02 10.24
N VAL A 30 1.74 1.87 8.92
CA VAL A 30 0.65 2.21 7.97
C VAL A 30 -0.53 1.25 8.18
N GLY A 31 -0.27 -0.05 8.32
CA GLY A 31 -1.29 -1.06 8.60
C GLY A 31 -1.98 -0.96 9.97
N ALA A 32 -1.43 -0.18 10.92
CA ALA A 32 -2.07 0.13 12.19
C ALA A 32 -2.93 1.41 12.13
N LEU A 33 -2.58 2.34 11.23
CA LEU A 33 -3.24 3.63 11.08
C LEU A 33 -4.41 3.60 10.09
N VAL A 34 -4.38 2.69 9.12
CA VAL A 34 -5.35 2.59 8.04
C VAL A 34 -6.17 1.31 8.16
N GLY A 35 -7.48 1.39 7.93
CA GLY A 35 -8.38 0.22 7.90
C GLY A 35 -8.11 -0.68 6.70
N LYS A 36 -8.10 -0.12 5.49
CA LYS A 36 -7.82 -0.81 4.22
C LYS A 36 -6.84 -0.03 3.34
N ILE A 37 -5.80 -0.69 2.88
CA ILE A 37 -4.80 -0.13 1.96
C ILE A 37 -5.08 -0.63 0.55
N TYR A 38 -5.18 0.27 -0.40
CA TYR A 38 -5.32 -0.03 -1.82
C TYR A 38 -4.01 0.23 -2.52
N ILE A 39 -3.63 -0.64 -3.44
CA ILE A 39 -2.40 -0.51 -4.23
C ILE A 39 -2.76 -0.72 -5.69
N HIS A 40 -2.35 0.20 -6.56
CA HIS A 40 -2.60 0.03 -7.99
C HIS A 40 -1.80 -1.18 -8.53
N ARG A 41 -2.40 -2.01 -9.38
CA ARG A 41 -1.74 -3.22 -9.93
C ARG A 41 -0.39 -2.92 -10.56
N HIS A 42 -0.30 -1.87 -11.37
CA HIS A 42 0.96 -1.44 -11.99
C HIS A 42 2.06 -1.20 -10.95
N ILE A 43 1.74 -0.50 -9.85
CA ILE A 43 2.69 -0.25 -8.76
C ILE A 43 3.12 -1.58 -8.14
N TYR A 44 2.15 -2.43 -7.77
CA TYR A 44 2.40 -3.70 -7.09
C TYR A 44 3.25 -4.69 -7.89
N GLU A 45 3.05 -4.73 -9.21
CA GLU A 45 3.72 -5.67 -10.12
C GLU A 45 5.02 -5.14 -10.69
N GLN A 46 5.16 -3.83 -10.89
CA GLN A 46 6.27 -3.26 -11.65
C GLN A 46 7.14 -2.26 -10.88
N GLU A 47 6.60 -1.54 -9.90
CA GLU A 47 7.34 -0.44 -9.25
C GLU A 47 7.92 -0.84 -7.88
N ILE A 48 7.17 -1.55 -7.04
CA ILE A 48 7.63 -1.95 -5.69
C ILE A 48 8.36 -3.29 -5.67
N LEU A 49 9.21 -3.53 -6.67
CA LEU A 49 10.02 -4.75 -6.76
C LEU A 49 11.28 -4.69 -5.88
N THR A 50 11.74 -3.48 -5.56
CA THR A 50 12.93 -3.25 -4.75
C THR A 50 12.73 -2.06 -3.80
N PRO A 51 13.11 -2.18 -2.51
CA PRO A 51 13.63 -3.38 -1.87
C PRO A 51 12.54 -4.45 -1.65
N ARG A 52 12.92 -5.72 -1.73
CA ARG A 52 12.00 -6.88 -1.62
C ARG A 52 11.15 -6.85 -0.34
N SER A 53 11.68 -6.27 0.73
CA SER A 53 10.99 -6.06 2.01
C SER A 53 9.67 -5.30 1.87
N VAL A 54 9.54 -4.37 0.92
CA VAL A 54 8.30 -3.61 0.67
C VAL A 54 7.22 -4.55 0.17
N LYS A 55 7.53 -5.37 -0.84
CA LYS A 55 6.61 -6.33 -1.42
C LYS A 55 6.17 -7.35 -0.37
N GLU A 56 7.11 -7.86 0.42
CA GLU A 56 6.80 -8.82 1.49
C GLU A 56 5.89 -8.24 2.58
N GLN A 57 6.08 -6.98 2.96
CA GLN A 57 5.18 -6.29 3.91
C GLN A 57 3.75 -6.17 3.34
N ILE A 58 3.65 -5.83 2.06
CA ILE A 58 2.37 -5.72 1.37
C ILE A 58 1.68 -7.07 1.25
N ASP A 59 2.41 -8.12 0.86
CA ASP A 59 1.90 -9.48 0.74
C ASP A 59 1.31 -9.96 2.07
N ARG A 60 1.98 -9.66 3.19
CA ARG A 60 1.47 -9.96 4.53
C ARG A 60 0.21 -9.17 4.87
N LEU A 61 0.11 -7.91 4.45
CA LEU A 61 -1.12 -7.11 4.62
C LEU A 61 -2.27 -7.64 3.76
N ILE A 62 -1.99 -8.10 2.52
CA ILE A 62 -2.98 -8.74 1.65
C ILE A 62 -3.49 -10.03 2.28
N ALA A 63 -2.58 -10.90 2.76
CA ALA A 63 -2.93 -12.14 3.44
C ALA A 63 -3.78 -11.92 4.70
N LYS A 64 -3.60 -10.77 5.38
CA LYS A 64 -4.40 -10.33 6.54
C LYS A 64 -5.72 -9.64 6.16
N GLY A 65 -6.03 -9.51 4.86
CA GLY A 65 -7.21 -8.78 4.36
C GLY A 65 -7.12 -7.25 4.53
N LYS A 66 -5.98 -6.71 4.95
CA LYS A 66 -5.73 -5.28 5.22
C LYS A 66 -5.26 -4.50 3.99
N ALA A 67 -4.75 -5.18 2.97
CA ALA A 67 -4.42 -4.57 1.70
C ALA A 67 -5.19 -5.24 0.54
N GLU A 68 -5.27 -4.56 -0.59
CA GLU A 68 -5.89 -5.05 -1.82
C GLU A 68 -5.25 -4.41 -3.04
N VAL A 69 -4.99 -5.23 -4.05
CA VAL A 69 -4.51 -4.77 -5.35
C VAL A 69 -5.70 -4.44 -6.22
N VAL A 70 -5.73 -3.22 -6.73
CA VAL A 70 -6.85 -2.65 -7.50
C VAL A 70 -6.36 -2.09 -8.83
N ASP A 71 -7.27 -1.96 -9.78
CA ASP A 71 -7.08 -1.23 -11.03
C ASP A 71 -7.85 0.10 -10.94
N LEU A 72 -7.62 1.03 -11.86
CA LEU A 72 -8.40 2.27 -11.95
C LEU A 72 -9.91 2.02 -11.99
N SER A 73 -10.36 0.95 -12.64
CA SER A 73 -11.78 0.59 -12.74
C SER A 73 -12.39 -0.03 -11.49
N THR A 74 -11.55 -0.45 -10.52
CA THR A 74 -11.99 -1.10 -9.28
C THR A 74 -11.62 -0.29 -8.03
N LEU A 75 -11.06 0.90 -8.22
CA LEU A 75 -10.67 1.79 -7.14
C LEU A 75 -11.93 2.33 -6.44
N PRO A 76 -12.06 2.24 -5.11
CA PRO A 76 -13.22 2.81 -4.44
C PRO A 76 -13.15 4.33 -4.43
N SER A 77 -14.19 4.99 -4.95
CA SER A 77 -14.40 6.44 -4.79
C SER A 77 -14.42 6.83 -3.29
N PRO A 78 -13.82 7.96 -2.86
CA PRO A 78 -13.20 9.05 -3.65
C PRO A 78 -11.68 8.93 -3.83
N LEU A 79 -11.09 7.71 -3.76
CA LEU A 79 -9.65 7.54 -4.00
C LEU A 79 -9.25 7.79 -5.46
N GLU A 80 -10.23 7.79 -6.36
CA GLU A 80 -10.10 8.25 -7.75
C GLU A 80 -9.92 9.77 -7.74
N LYS A 81 -8.69 10.28 -7.89
CA LYS A 81 -8.55 11.69 -8.29
C LYS A 81 -8.83 11.82 -9.78
N SER A 82 -9.89 12.57 -10.07
CA SER A 82 -10.38 13.10 -11.35
C SER A 82 -9.33 13.25 -12.47
N PRO A 83 -9.73 13.03 -13.74
CA PRO A 83 -8.84 13.02 -14.89
C PRO A 83 -8.15 14.38 -15.04
N ARG A 84 -6.84 14.36 -15.32
CA ARG A 84 -6.18 15.50 -15.96
C ARG A 84 -6.31 15.35 -17.47
#